data_AF-A0A351D0E9-F1
#
_entry.id   AF-A0A351D0E9-F1
#
_cell.length_a   1.000
_cell.length_b   1.000
_cell.length_c   1.000
_cell.angle_alpha   90.00
_cell.angle_beta   90.00
_cell.angle_gamma   90.00
#
_symmetry.space_group_name_H-M   'P 1'
#
loop_
_entity.id
_entity.type
_entity.pdbx_description
1 polymer ?
#
loop_
_entity_poly.entity_id
_entity_poly.type
_entity_poly.pdbx_seq_one_letter_code
_entity_poly.pdbx_strand_id
1 'polypeptide(L)'
;FISERLDTDMPKEGSRYLGYNQYDVLDDIVGCLSQEKILHLKLHPTESVRNYSDYLTNQNVEVISADAMRLHLFDYEAIVGMESMLLLEMAAQGIPVYSYRPNSNRSFVGCEMRWVSEIDKAALKLLIRTGEGKSIDTTAVPSFSGSLDYILKIIRNFYENSCLNSG
;
A
#
# COMPACT_ATOMS: atom_id res chain seq x y z
N PHE A 1 7.73 1.10 -4.53
CA PHE A 1 6.31 1.42 -4.73
C PHE A 1 5.50 0.14 -4.83
N ILE A 2 4.41 0.03 -4.08
CA ILE A 2 3.44 -1.08 -4.12
C ILE A 2 2.27 -0.62 -5.00
N SER A 3 2.13 -1.20 -6.19
CA SER A 3 1.06 -0.85 -7.12
C SER A 3 -0.24 -1.59 -6.81
N GLU A 4 -1.33 -1.04 -7.36
CA GLU A 4 -2.67 -1.61 -7.39
C GLU A 4 -3.34 -1.29 -8.71
N ARG A 5 -4.25 -2.16 -9.16
CA ARG A 5 -4.85 -2.05 -10.49
C ARG A 5 -6.12 -1.18 -10.49
N LEU A 6 -5.96 0.10 -10.15
CA LEU A 6 -7.09 1.02 -9.99
C LEU A 6 -7.69 1.49 -11.32
N ASP A 7 -6.89 1.63 -12.37
CA ASP A 7 -7.34 2.05 -13.71
C ASP A 7 -8.47 1.17 -14.28
N THR A 8 -8.41 -0.14 -14.03
CA THR A 8 -9.39 -1.10 -14.49
C THR A 8 -10.56 -1.21 -13.51
N ASP A 9 -10.27 -1.29 -12.21
CA ASP A 9 -11.27 -1.55 -11.19
C ASP A 9 -12.14 -0.31 -10.88
N MET A 10 -11.56 0.89 -11.08
CA MET A 10 -12.14 2.20 -10.79
C MET A 10 -11.74 3.23 -11.87
N PRO A 11 -12.24 3.07 -13.12
CA PRO A 11 -11.84 3.91 -14.25
C PRO A 11 -12.22 5.39 -14.06
N LYS A 12 -11.47 6.30 -14.70
CA LYS A 12 -11.61 7.76 -14.55
C LYS A 12 -13.02 8.28 -14.84
N GLU A 13 -13.70 7.66 -15.80
CA GLU A 13 -15.07 8.01 -16.22
C GLU A 13 -16.16 7.39 -15.32
N GLY A 14 -15.78 6.52 -14.40
CA GLY A 14 -16.69 5.79 -13.53
C GLY A 14 -17.08 6.56 -12.26
N SER A 15 -18.28 6.27 -11.74
CA SER A 15 -18.74 6.82 -10.44
C SER A 15 -17.92 6.37 -9.24
N ARG A 16 -17.06 5.35 -9.42
CA ARG A 16 -16.16 4.82 -8.40
C ARG A 16 -14.73 5.36 -8.51
N TYR A 17 -14.47 6.29 -9.43
CA TYR A 17 -13.14 6.87 -9.58
C TYR A 17 -12.69 7.52 -8.27
N LEU A 18 -11.48 7.19 -7.83
CA LEU A 18 -10.94 7.68 -6.57
C LEU A 18 -10.31 9.07 -6.67
N GLY A 19 -10.22 9.65 -7.87
CA GLY A 19 -9.48 10.89 -8.14
C GLY A 19 -8.05 10.67 -8.63
N TYR A 20 -7.58 9.42 -8.62
CA TYR A 20 -6.29 8.98 -9.16
C TYR A 20 -6.33 7.51 -9.58
N ASN A 21 -5.31 7.09 -10.32
CA ASN A 21 -4.96 5.69 -10.53
C ASN A 21 -3.45 5.46 -10.24
N GLN A 22 -2.99 4.24 -10.45
CA GLN A 22 -1.60 3.86 -10.20
C GLN A 22 -0.59 4.55 -11.12
N TYR A 23 -1.02 4.95 -12.32
CA TYR A 23 -0.17 5.68 -13.27
C TYR A 23 0.04 7.12 -12.83
N ASP A 24 -1.02 7.79 -12.36
CA ASP A 24 -0.94 9.14 -11.81
C ASP A 24 0.08 9.20 -10.64
N VAL A 25 0.08 8.17 -9.79
CA VAL A 25 1.05 8.02 -8.69
C VAL A 25 2.46 7.74 -9.20
N LEU A 26 2.60 6.83 -10.16
CA LEU A 26 3.91 6.44 -10.68
C LEU A 26 4.59 7.57 -11.43
N ASP A 27 3.84 8.37 -12.19
CA ASP A 27 4.32 9.58 -12.86
C ASP A 27 4.93 10.56 -11.85
N ASP A 28 4.25 10.79 -10.73
CA ASP A 28 4.73 11.68 -9.67
C ASP A 28 6.00 11.15 -8.98
N ILE A 29 6.08 9.84 -8.73
CA ILE A 29 7.26 9.20 -8.14
C ILE A 29 8.45 9.32 -9.11
N VAL A 30 8.28 8.90 -10.36
CA VAL A 30 9.34 8.91 -11.37
C VAL A 30 9.80 10.33 -11.67
N GLY A 31 8.88 11.30 -11.72
CA GLY A 31 9.20 12.72 -11.87
C GLY A 31 10.01 13.31 -10.70
N CYS A 32 10.09 12.63 -9.56
CA CYS A 32 10.87 13.02 -8.40
C CYS A 32 12.16 12.20 -8.20
N LEU A 33 12.38 11.12 -8.96
CA LEU A 33 13.57 10.27 -8.82
C LEU A 33 14.84 11.03 -9.22
N SER A 34 15.86 10.96 -8.37
CA SER A 34 17.23 11.34 -8.74
C SER A 34 17.97 10.13 -9.33
N GLN A 35 19.12 10.37 -9.96
CA GLN A 35 19.96 9.31 -10.53
C GLN A 35 20.51 8.32 -9.48
N GLU A 36 20.52 8.71 -8.21
CA GLU A 36 21.06 7.93 -7.09
C GLU A 36 20.03 7.01 -6.44
N LYS A 37 18.74 7.20 -6.74
CA LYS A 37 17.65 6.42 -6.15
C LYS A 37 17.16 5.39 -7.14
N ILE A 38 16.81 4.22 -6.63
CA ILE A 38 16.20 3.15 -7.43
C ILE A 38 14.76 2.96 -6.95
N LEU A 39 13.83 2.94 -7.89
CA LEU A 39 12.44 2.61 -7.66
C LEU A 39 12.24 1.12 -7.93
N HIS A 40 12.01 0.37 -6.85
CA HIS A 40 11.49 -0.99 -6.99
C HIS A 40 9.97 -0.96 -7.03
N LEU A 41 9.39 -1.46 -8.13
CA LEU A 41 7.97 -1.58 -8.38
C LEU A 41 7.51 -3.01 -8.04
N LYS A 42 6.74 -3.15 -6.97
CA LYS A 42 6.07 -4.41 -6.64
C LYS A 42 4.67 -4.40 -7.25
N LEU A 43 4.42 -5.35 -8.14
CA LEU A 43 3.16 -5.47 -8.87
C LEU A 43 2.02 -6.06 -8.03
N HIS A 44 0.78 -5.66 -8.32
CA HIS A 44 -0.40 -6.38 -7.89
C HIS A 44 -0.49 -7.73 -8.65
N PRO A 45 -1.03 -8.82 -8.05
CA PRO A 45 -1.06 -10.14 -8.70
C PRO A 45 -1.77 -10.18 -10.06
N THR A 46 -2.69 -9.24 -10.31
CA THR A 46 -3.45 -9.14 -11.57
C THR A 46 -2.79 -8.23 -12.61
N GLU A 47 -1.64 -7.67 -12.29
CA GLU A 47 -0.85 -6.83 -13.17
C GLU A 47 0.30 -7.61 -13.79
N SER A 48 0.84 -7.08 -14.89
CA SER A 48 1.99 -7.64 -15.58
C SER A 48 3.02 -6.54 -15.82
N VAL A 49 4.29 -6.95 -16.01
CA VAL A 49 5.39 -6.05 -16.39
C VAL A 49 5.04 -5.20 -17.62
N ARG A 50 4.24 -5.75 -18.55
CA ARG A 50 3.81 -5.06 -19.76
C ARG A 50 2.95 -3.82 -19.48
N ASN A 51 2.23 -3.79 -18.35
CA ASN A 51 1.44 -2.63 -17.95
C ASN A 51 2.29 -1.40 -17.64
N TYR A 52 3.61 -1.58 -17.49
CA TYR A 52 4.54 -0.57 -17.01
C TYR A 52 5.75 -0.38 -17.94
N SER A 53 5.69 -0.85 -19.19
CA SER A 53 6.81 -0.81 -20.15
C SER A 53 7.44 0.56 -20.29
N ASP A 54 6.62 1.61 -20.28
CA ASP A 54 7.05 2.99 -20.52
C ASP A 54 7.87 3.53 -19.34
N TYR A 55 7.65 3.01 -18.14
CA TYR A 55 8.44 3.37 -16.96
C TYR A 55 9.75 2.59 -16.89
N LEU A 56 9.76 1.36 -17.43
CA LEU A 56 10.92 0.48 -17.40
C LEU A 56 12.00 0.86 -18.43
N THR A 57 11.76 1.85 -19.27
CA THR A 57 12.84 2.49 -20.06
C THR A 57 13.76 3.33 -19.18
N ASN A 58 13.33 3.68 -17.96
CA ASN A 58 14.17 4.36 -16.98
C ASN A 58 15.03 3.32 -16.23
N GLN A 59 16.36 3.47 -16.31
CA GLN A 59 17.31 2.56 -15.66
C GLN A 59 17.19 2.51 -14.12
N ASN A 60 16.56 3.53 -13.52
CA ASN A 60 16.32 3.62 -12.09
C ASN A 60 14.97 3.01 -11.68
N VAL A 61 14.26 2.33 -12.58
CA VAL A 61 12.98 1.68 -12.28
C VAL A 61 13.07 0.19 -12.61
N GLU A 62 12.79 -0.67 -11.64
CA GLU A 62 12.76 -2.12 -11.83
C GLU A 62 11.52 -2.75 -11.21
N VAL A 63 11.02 -3.83 -11.83
CA VAL A 63 9.97 -4.65 -11.23
C VAL A 63 10.60 -5.72 -10.38
N ILE A 64 10.13 -5.85 -9.14
CA ILE A 64 10.58 -6.88 -8.21
C ILE A 64 9.44 -7.86 -7.86
N SER A 65 9.81 -9.09 -7.53
CA SER A 65 8.86 -10.07 -7.01
C SER A 65 8.46 -9.75 -5.57
N ALA A 66 7.32 -10.29 -5.14
CA ALA A 66 6.89 -10.16 -3.74
C ALA A 66 7.91 -10.77 -2.77
N ASP A 67 8.60 -11.84 -3.16
CA ASP A 67 9.59 -12.51 -2.33
C ASP A 67 10.87 -11.68 -2.22
N ALA A 68 11.36 -11.12 -3.33
CA ALA A 68 12.50 -10.20 -3.32
C ALA A 68 12.22 -8.97 -2.44
N MET A 69 11.01 -8.39 -2.56
CA MET A 69 10.58 -7.29 -1.71
C MET A 69 10.62 -7.65 -0.21
N ARG A 70 10.13 -8.85 0.16
CA ARG A 70 10.11 -9.31 1.56
C ARG A 70 11.52 -9.54 2.11
N LEU A 71 12.44 -10.04 1.31
CA LEU A 71 13.83 -10.27 1.72
C LEU A 71 14.58 -8.97 1.99
N HIS A 72 14.26 -7.91 1.26
CA HIS A 72 14.92 -6.60 1.33
C HIS A 72 14.08 -5.52 2.03
N LEU A 73 13.09 -5.93 2.82
CA LEU A 73 12.06 -5.04 3.34
C LEU A 73 12.63 -3.91 4.23
N PHE A 74 13.69 -4.21 4.98
CA PHE A 74 14.39 -3.26 5.85
C PHE A 74 15.47 -2.45 5.14
N ASP A 75 15.80 -2.78 3.89
CA ASP A 75 16.80 -2.06 3.09
C ASP A 75 16.20 -0.84 2.39
N TYR A 76 14.87 -0.72 2.34
CA TYR A 76 14.18 0.41 1.72
C TYR A 76 14.18 1.64 2.61
N GLU A 77 14.65 2.75 2.07
CA GLU A 77 14.52 4.08 2.70
C GLU A 77 13.05 4.52 2.82
N ALA A 78 12.22 4.12 1.86
CA ALA A 78 10.82 4.45 1.82
C ALA A 78 9.99 3.38 1.12
N ILE A 79 8.88 2.98 1.75
CA ILE A 79 7.87 2.14 1.15
C ILE A 79 6.61 2.98 0.94
N VAL A 80 6.29 3.23 -0.34
CA VAL A 80 5.11 4.01 -0.75
C VAL A 80 4.12 3.08 -1.46
N GLY A 81 2.84 3.27 -1.20
CA GLY A 81 1.74 2.65 -1.96
C GLY A 81 0.48 3.52 -1.93
N MET A 82 -0.66 2.93 -2.26
CA MET A 82 -1.97 3.60 -2.29
C MET A 82 -2.87 3.10 -1.15
N GLU A 83 -3.80 2.18 -1.40
CA GLU A 83 -4.78 1.64 -0.43
C GLU A 83 -4.57 0.14 -0.19
N SER A 84 -3.30 -0.27 -0.10
CA SER A 84 -2.96 -1.69 -0.19
C SER A 84 -3.02 -2.36 1.18
N MET A 85 -3.62 -3.56 1.22
CA MET A 85 -3.53 -4.42 2.40
C MET A 85 -2.08 -4.73 2.79
N LEU A 86 -1.18 -4.80 1.82
CA LEU A 86 0.24 -5.03 2.05
C LEU A 86 0.89 -3.89 2.85
N LEU A 87 0.42 -2.64 2.70
CA LEU A 87 0.90 -1.54 3.54
C LEU A 87 0.50 -1.75 5.00
N LEU A 88 -0.71 -2.24 5.26
CA LEU A 88 -1.16 -2.54 6.63
C LEU A 88 -0.35 -3.69 7.24
N GLU A 89 -0.03 -4.73 6.46
CA GLU A 89 0.80 -5.85 6.89
C GLU A 89 2.23 -5.41 7.26
N MET A 90 2.80 -4.47 6.50
CA MET A 90 4.12 -3.91 6.79
C MET A 90 4.08 -2.99 8.00
N ALA A 91 3.07 -2.11 8.10
CA ALA A 91 2.87 -1.26 9.26
C ALA A 91 2.70 -2.10 10.54
N ALA A 92 1.97 -3.22 10.46
CA ALA A 92 1.79 -4.17 11.55
C ALA A 92 3.11 -4.79 12.05
N GLN A 93 4.13 -4.85 11.20
CA GLN A 93 5.49 -5.31 11.53
C GLN A 93 6.39 -4.17 12.03
N GLY A 94 5.84 -2.97 12.27
CA GLY A 94 6.59 -1.81 12.71
C GLY A 94 7.40 -1.12 11.62
N ILE A 95 7.16 -1.46 10.34
CA ILE A 95 7.87 -0.88 9.22
C ILE A 95 7.17 0.42 8.80
N PRO A 96 7.89 1.54 8.73
CA PRO A 96 7.32 2.79 8.26
C PRO A 96 6.85 2.69 6.81
N VAL A 97 5.58 2.99 6.56
CA VAL A 97 4.98 2.97 5.22
C VAL A 97 4.16 4.23 4.97
N TYR A 98 4.11 4.64 3.70
CA TYR A 98 3.46 5.86 3.26
C TYR A 98 2.38 5.59 2.22
N SER A 99 1.25 6.27 2.36
CA SER A 99 0.18 6.27 1.37
C SER A 99 0.21 7.58 0.60
N TYR A 100 0.43 7.52 -0.71
CA TYR A 100 0.33 8.65 -1.61
C TYR A 100 -0.85 8.43 -2.57
N ARG A 101 -1.87 9.28 -2.46
CA ARG A 101 -3.16 9.14 -3.14
C ARG A 101 -3.60 10.52 -3.67
N PRO A 102 -3.02 11.00 -4.79
CA PRO A 102 -3.25 12.36 -5.25
C PRO A 102 -4.73 12.59 -5.54
N ASN A 103 -5.28 13.73 -5.10
CA ASN A 103 -6.69 14.08 -5.30
C ASN A 103 -7.70 13.04 -4.79
N SER A 104 -7.30 12.18 -3.83
CA SER A 104 -8.19 11.15 -3.30
C SER A 104 -9.47 11.75 -2.75
N ASN A 105 -10.61 11.16 -3.10
CA ASN A 105 -11.93 11.51 -2.55
C ASN A 105 -12.38 10.58 -1.42
N ARG A 106 -11.50 9.67 -0.96
CA ARG A 106 -11.82 8.65 0.05
C ARG A 106 -10.72 8.56 1.11
N SER A 107 -11.09 8.20 2.33
CA SER A 107 -10.15 7.84 3.39
C SER A 107 -9.65 6.40 3.25
N PHE A 108 -8.36 6.20 3.54
CA PHE A 108 -7.76 4.88 3.66
C PHE A 108 -7.69 4.49 5.13
N VAL A 109 -8.20 3.30 5.46
CA VAL A 109 -8.30 2.83 6.84
C VAL A 109 -6.94 2.81 7.56
N GLY A 110 -5.84 2.53 6.85
CA GLY A 110 -4.49 2.58 7.43
C GLY A 110 -4.10 3.96 7.92
N CYS A 111 -4.54 5.02 7.24
CA CYS A 111 -4.33 6.39 7.64
C CYS A 111 -5.25 6.80 8.79
N GLU A 112 -6.51 6.36 8.77
CA GLU A 112 -7.46 6.58 9.88
C GLU A 112 -6.95 5.97 11.20
N MET A 113 -6.38 4.78 11.13
CA MET A 113 -5.78 4.08 12.29
C MET A 113 -4.39 4.61 12.67
N ARG A 114 -3.82 5.55 11.89
CA ARG A 114 -2.46 6.09 12.05
C ARG A 114 -1.33 5.06 11.90
N TRP A 115 -1.58 3.96 11.19
CA TRP A 115 -0.55 2.95 10.89
C TRP A 115 0.23 3.29 9.63
N VAL A 116 -0.44 3.95 8.70
CA VAL A 116 0.14 4.37 7.42
C VAL A 116 0.14 5.89 7.37
N SER A 117 1.30 6.47 7.08
CA SER A 117 1.42 7.93 6.97
C SER A 117 0.89 8.41 5.63
N GLU A 118 -0.20 9.17 5.67
CA GLU A 118 -0.66 9.90 4.48
C GLU A 118 0.30 11.04 4.14
N ILE A 119 0.70 11.12 2.87
CA ILE A 119 1.61 12.13 2.36
C ILE A 119 0.99 12.84 1.16
N ASP A 120 1.28 14.13 1.03
CA ASP A 120 0.98 14.91 -0.17
C ASP A 120 2.18 14.88 -1.15
N LYS A 121 2.05 15.57 -2.28
CA LYS A 121 3.08 15.60 -3.32
C LYS A 121 4.39 16.25 -2.85
N ALA A 122 4.31 17.26 -1.98
CA ALA A 122 5.49 17.92 -1.45
C ALA A 122 6.24 17.00 -0.49
N ALA A 123 5.51 16.29 0.37
CA ALA A 123 6.05 15.28 1.27
C ALA A 123 6.62 14.07 0.52
N LEU A 124 5.96 13.61 -0.57
CA LEU A 124 6.51 12.56 -1.44
C LEU A 124 7.86 12.97 -2.02
N LYS A 125 7.95 14.20 -2.56
CA LYS A 125 9.20 14.72 -3.11
C LYS A 125 10.30 14.83 -2.07
N LEU A 126 9.97 15.25 -0.84
CA LEU A 126 10.93 15.29 0.25
C LEU A 126 11.42 13.89 0.61
N LEU A 127 10.48 12.96 0.83
CA LEU A 127 10.74 11.56 1.16
C LEU A 127 11.69 10.90 0.14
N ILE A 128 11.44 11.07 -1.15
CA ILE A 128 12.30 10.50 -2.22
C ILE A 128 13.70 11.13 -2.21
N ARG A 129 13.81 12.45 -1.94
CA ARG A 129 15.09 13.16 -1.98
C ARG A 129 15.97 12.87 -0.78
N THR A 130 15.40 12.81 0.42
CA THR A 130 16.16 12.71 1.66
C THR A 130 16.17 11.31 2.24
N GLY A 131 15.23 10.44 1.85
CA GLY A 131 14.96 9.18 2.55
C GLY A 131 14.31 9.39 3.93
N GLU A 132 14.10 10.65 4.33
CA GLU A 132 13.49 11.00 5.61
C GLU A 132 11.99 11.18 5.42
N GLY A 133 11.19 10.31 6.05
CA GLY A 133 9.75 10.48 6.14
C GLY A 133 9.30 10.97 7.50
N LYS A 134 7.99 11.28 7.61
CA LYS A 134 7.38 11.59 8.90
C LYS A 134 7.59 10.42 9.86
N SER A 135 8.01 10.71 11.10
CA SER A 135 8.08 9.69 12.14
C SER A 135 6.72 9.04 12.31
N ILE A 136 6.64 7.73 12.07
CA ILE A 136 5.42 6.96 12.31
C ILE A 136 5.43 6.55 13.78
N ASP A 137 4.33 6.85 14.47
CA ASP A 137 4.11 6.31 15.80
C ASP A 137 3.75 4.82 15.68
N THR A 138 4.78 3.98 15.64
CA THR A 138 4.61 2.52 15.58
C THR A 138 4.02 1.94 16.86
N THR A 139 3.91 2.72 17.95
CA THR A 139 3.27 2.28 19.20
C THR A 139 1.74 2.25 19.10
N ALA A 140 1.17 2.92 18.10
CA ALA A 140 -0.26 2.93 17.82
C ALA A 140 -0.76 1.67 17.08
N VAL A 141 0.15 0.79 16.63
CA VAL A 141 -0.19 -0.48 15.98
C VAL A 141 -0.65 -1.47 17.05
N PRO A 142 -1.96 -1.81 17.13
CA PRO A 142 -2.47 -2.81 18.04
C PRO A 142 -1.87 -4.17 17.72
N SER A 143 -1.54 -4.90 18.77
CA SER A 143 -1.28 -6.33 18.64
C SER A 143 -2.55 -7.03 18.18
N PHE A 144 -2.48 -7.72 17.04
CA PHE A 144 -3.56 -8.60 16.58
C PHE A 144 -3.64 -9.93 17.36
N SER A 145 -2.83 -10.10 18.40
CA SER A 145 -2.85 -11.28 19.28
C SER A 145 -4.27 -11.59 19.77
N GLY A 146 -4.75 -12.80 19.49
CA GLY A 146 -6.10 -13.26 19.90
C GLY A 146 -7.23 -12.92 18.93
N SER A 147 -6.96 -12.18 17.84
CA SER A 147 -7.99 -11.85 16.84
C SER A 147 -8.53 -13.10 16.13
N LEU A 148 -7.65 -14.05 15.81
CA LEU A 148 -8.05 -15.34 15.22
C LEU A 148 -8.96 -16.13 16.17
N ASP A 149 -8.57 -16.23 17.45
CA ASP A 149 -9.36 -16.94 18.46
C ASP A 149 -10.73 -16.30 18.66
N TYR A 150 -10.79 -14.97 18.63
CA TYR A 150 -12.05 -14.22 18.70
C TYR A 150 -12.95 -14.47 17.49
N ILE A 151 -12.41 -14.44 16.27
CA ILE A 151 -13.16 -14.75 15.05
C ILE A 151 -13.67 -16.19 15.08
N LEU A 152 -12.81 -17.14 15.46
CA LEU A 152 -13.19 -18.55 15.61
C LEU A 152 -14.31 -18.74 16.64
N LYS A 153 -14.28 -17.98 17.74
CA LYS A 153 -15.35 -17.97 18.74
C LYS A 153 -16.67 -17.45 18.17
N ILE A 154 -16.65 -16.36 17.41
CA ILE A 154 -17.87 -15.83 16.74
C ILE A 154 -18.45 -16.86 15.78
N ILE A 155 -17.60 -17.46 14.93
CA ILE A 155 -18.03 -18.47 13.97
C ILE A 155 -18.66 -19.67 14.69
N ARG A 156 -18.01 -20.19 15.74
CA ARG A 156 -18.56 -21.30 16.55
C ARG A 156 -19.91 -20.94 17.15
N ASN A 157 -20.04 -19.77 17.78
CA ASN A 157 -21.30 -19.30 18.34
C ASN A 157 -22.41 -19.20 17.28
N PHE A 158 -22.08 -18.77 16.06
CA PHE A 158 -23.05 -18.69 14.97
C PHE A 158 -23.58 -20.08 14.57
N TYR A 159 -22.69 -21.07 14.42
CA TYR A 159 -23.08 -22.45 14.11
C TYR A 159 -23.92 -23.08 15.23
N GLU A 160 -23.54 -22.91 16.49
CA GLU A 160 -24.26 -23.46 17.64
C GLU A 160 -25.69 -22.90 17.76
N ASN A 161 -25.85 -21.58 17.56
CA ASN A 161 -27.17 -20.93 17.59
C ASN A 161 -28.05 -21.22 16.36
N SER A 162 -27.45 -21.52 15.21
CA SER A 162 -28.19 -21.88 14.00
C SER A 162 -28.72 -23.32 14.06
N CYS A 163 -27.97 -24.23 14.68
CA CYS A 163 -28.41 -25.62 14.92
C CYS A 163 -29.53 -25.73 15.96
N LEU A 164 -29.58 -24.82 16.95
CA LEU A 164 -30.63 -24.80 17.99
C LEU A 164 -31.98 -24.26 17.51
N ASN A 165 -32.00 -23.43 16.46
CA ASN A 165 -33.23 -22.85 15.89
C ASN A 165 -33.84 -23.69 14.73
N SER A 166 -33.27 -24.87 14.44
CA SER A 166 -33.69 -25.76 13.35
C SER A 166 -34.37 -27.06 13.85
N GLY A 167 -34.64 -27.16 15.16
CA GLY A 167 -35.21 -28.35 15.82
C GLY A 167 -36.58 -28.11 16.42
#